data_AF-A0A3B9WP40-F1
#
_entry.id   AF-A0A3B9WP40-F1
#
_cell.length_a   1.000
_cell.length_b   1.000
_cell.length_c   1.000
_cell.angle_alpha   90.00
_cell.angle_beta   90.00
_cell.angle_gamma   90.00
#
_symmetry.space_group_name_H-M   'P 1'
#
loop_
_entity.id
_entity.type
_entity.pdbx_description
1 polymer ?
#
loop_
_entity_poly.entity_id
_entity_poly.type
_entity_poly.pdbx_seq_one_letter_code
_entity_poly.pdbx_strand_id
1 'polypeptide(L)'
;MMSAVGIIVISLFATMLPVGPVRADDGLLPNAIVINGRGYGHGRGMSQYGAYGWATTGSTWDQILNFYYGGATGNTIGSLADPGQEMTTHLSAMDEQVTSVVADASNAVFVQDPIPGRLWTSLVAIEISQRVYRVWGSMERKCAVTADPANEGFTLIADVPTVASFTTTVGADPAAGATDVIGLCEPR
;
A
#
# COMPACT_ATOMS: atom_id res chain seq x y z
N MET A 1 -79.29 38.92 38.19
CA MET A 1 -79.98 37.62 38.37
C MET A 1 -78.92 36.58 38.66
N MET A 2 -79.19 35.75 39.68
CA MET A 2 -78.46 34.59 40.27
C MET A 2 -77.41 33.90 39.38
N SER A 3 -76.36 33.19 39.82
CA SER A 3 -75.92 32.49 41.04
C SER A 3 -74.57 31.83 40.60
N ALA A 4 -73.66 31.25 41.39
CA ALA A 4 -73.52 30.94 42.79
C ALA A 4 -72.02 30.68 43.00
N VAL A 5 -71.49 31.09 44.15
CA VAL A 5 -70.16 30.76 44.62
C VAL A 5 -70.23 29.39 45.29
N GLY A 6 -69.60 28.38 44.70
CA GLY A 6 -69.43 27.06 45.29
C GLY A 6 -68.00 26.90 45.80
N ILE A 7 -67.81 27.04 47.12
CA ILE A 7 -66.52 26.78 47.79
C ILE A 7 -66.37 25.27 47.92
N ILE A 8 -65.42 24.71 47.18
CA ILE A 8 -64.94 23.33 47.35
C ILE A 8 -63.70 23.38 48.24
N VAL A 9 -63.85 22.96 49.50
CA VAL A 9 -62.73 22.72 50.43
C VAL A 9 -62.18 21.33 50.13
N ILE A 10 -61.08 21.25 49.38
CA ILE A 10 -60.32 20.00 49.20
C ILE A 10 -59.24 19.95 50.27
N SER A 11 -59.41 19.04 51.22
CA SER A 11 -58.47 18.72 52.29
C SER A 11 -57.16 18.17 51.72
N LEU A 12 -56.05 18.83 52.06
CA LEU A 12 -54.69 18.50 51.64
C LEU A 12 -54.10 17.40 52.54
N PHE A 13 -54.15 16.13 52.12
CA PHE A 13 -53.34 15.07 52.73
C PHE A 13 -51.99 15.00 52.02
N ALA A 14 -50.96 15.59 52.62
CA ALA A 14 -49.59 15.51 52.13
C ALA A 14 -48.96 14.17 52.51
N THR A 15 -48.88 13.24 51.55
CA THR A 15 -48.13 11.99 51.70
C THR A 15 -46.63 12.25 51.51
N MET A 16 -45.87 12.32 52.59
CA MET A 16 -44.40 12.25 52.52
C MET A 16 -43.99 10.80 52.21
N LEU A 17 -43.60 10.54 50.96
CA LEU A 17 -42.96 9.29 50.57
C LEU A 17 -41.46 9.35 50.95
N PRO A 18 -40.87 8.25 51.45
CA PRO A 18 -39.42 8.20 51.68
C PRO A 18 -38.68 8.29 50.34
N VAL A 19 -37.91 9.36 50.15
CA VAL A 19 -36.98 9.49 49.03
C VAL A 19 -35.75 8.64 49.37
N GLY A 20 -35.63 7.47 48.75
CA GLY A 20 -34.39 6.68 48.81
C GLY A 20 -33.23 7.44 48.15
N PRO A 21 -31.97 7.12 48.48
CA PRO A 21 -30.83 7.74 47.83
C PRO A 21 -30.86 7.46 46.32
N VAL A 22 -30.89 8.52 45.51
CA VAL A 22 -30.71 8.40 44.06
C VAL A 22 -29.26 8.00 43.83
N ARG A 23 -29.03 6.76 43.37
CA ARG A 23 -27.72 6.38 42.83
C ARG A 23 -27.56 7.07 41.48
N ALA A 24 -26.46 7.80 41.29
CA ALA A 24 -26.06 8.21 39.96
C ALA A 24 -25.82 6.94 39.14
N ASP A 25 -26.39 6.87 37.94
CA ASP A 25 -26.10 5.81 37.00
C ASP A 25 -24.58 5.83 36.73
N ASP A 26 -23.92 4.69 36.85
CA ASP A 26 -22.49 4.55 36.53
C ASP A 26 -22.38 4.78 35.01
N GLY A 27 -22.22 6.05 34.62
CA GLY A 27 -22.36 6.49 33.23
C GLY A 27 -21.64 5.54 32.28
N LEU A 28 -22.39 5.01 31.31
CA LEU A 28 -21.88 4.10 30.29
C LEU A 28 -20.66 4.73 29.62
N LEU A 29 -19.47 4.18 29.88
CA LEU A 29 -18.26 4.56 29.16
C LEU A 29 -18.51 4.27 27.66
N PRO A 30 -18.14 5.19 26.75
CA PRO A 30 -18.33 4.96 25.33
C PRO A 30 -17.61 3.67 24.91
N ASN A 31 -18.36 2.77 24.28
CA ASN A 31 -17.94 1.42 23.90
C ASN A 31 -16.83 1.44 22.85
N ALA A 32 -16.71 2.55 22.13
CA ALA A 32 -15.64 2.84 21.18
C ALA A 32 -15.48 4.36 21.00
N ILE A 33 -14.26 4.78 20.68
CA ILE A 33 -13.99 6.10 20.13
C ILE A 33 -13.67 5.90 18.65
N VAL A 34 -14.53 6.41 17.77
CA VAL A 34 -14.31 6.38 16.33
C VAL A 34 -13.69 7.69 15.89
N ILE A 35 -12.46 7.65 15.37
CA ILE A 35 -11.77 8.82 14.82
C ILE A 35 -11.74 8.68 13.30
N ASN A 36 -12.48 9.54 12.62
CA ASN A 36 -12.47 9.63 11.17
C ASN A 36 -11.39 10.60 10.72
N GLY A 37 -10.39 10.10 9.98
CA GLY A 37 -9.30 10.89 9.41
C GLY A 37 -9.26 10.78 7.89
N ARG A 38 -8.39 11.56 7.26
CA ARG A 38 -8.08 11.48 5.82
C ARG A 38 -6.58 11.58 5.60
N GLY A 39 -6.10 10.89 4.57
CA GLY A 39 -4.68 10.81 4.23
C GLY A 39 -3.91 9.78 5.09
N TYR A 40 -2.71 9.44 4.64
CA TYR A 40 -1.80 8.51 5.31
C TYR A 40 -0.38 9.09 5.25
N GLY A 41 0.16 9.50 6.40
CA GLY A 41 1.49 10.12 6.52
C GLY A 41 1.47 11.55 7.08
N HIS A 42 2.66 12.17 7.16
CA HIS A 42 2.85 13.47 7.80
C HIS A 42 2.41 14.68 6.96
N GLY A 43 1.90 14.45 5.73
CA GLY A 43 1.30 15.50 4.88
C GLY A 43 2.26 16.60 4.43
N ARG A 44 3.56 16.32 4.30
CA ARG A 44 4.57 17.27 3.81
C ARG A 44 5.32 16.71 2.61
N GLY A 45 5.65 17.56 1.65
CA GLY A 45 6.33 17.15 0.42
C GLY A 45 5.39 16.47 -0.58
N MET A 46 5.89 15.42 -1.23
CA MET A 46 5.18 14.71 -2.29
C MET A 46 4.21 13.66 -1.76
N SER A 47 2.95 13.73 -2.18
CA SER A 47 1.99 12.63 -2.02
C SER A 47 2.31 11.53 -3.04
N GLN A 48 2.63 10.33 -2.58
CA GLN A 48 2.93 9.18 -3.44
C GLN A 48 1.75 8.84 -4.36
N TYR A 49 0.54 8.73 -3.79
CA TYR A 49 -0.68 8.50 -4.58
C TYR A 49 -1.00 9.66 -5.53
N GLY A 50 -0.70 10.89 -5.14
CA GLY A 50 -0.90 12.05 -6.01
C GLY A 50 0.09 12.05 -7.19
N ALA A 51 1.36 11.75 -6.93
CA ALA A 51 2.38 11.59 -7.98
C ALA A 51 2.02 10.45 -8.95
N TYR A 52 1.55 9.32 -8.44
CA TYR A 52 1.04 8.22 -9.26
C TYR A 52 -0.13 8.67 -10.16
N GLY A 53 -1.11 9.40 -9.64
CA GLY A 53 -2.22 9.94 -10.44
C GLY A 53 -1.78 10.92 -11.54
N TRP A 54 -0.76 11.73 -11.28
CA TRP A 54 -0.17 12.60 -12.32
C TRP A 54 0.58 11.79 -13.38
N ALA A 55 1.33 10.77 -12.98
CA ALA A 55 2.05 9.90 -13.90
C ALA A 55 1.10 9.14 -14.84
N THR A 56 0.00 8.59 -14.32
CA THR A 56 -1.01 7.87 -15.13
C THR A 56 -1.79 8.78 -16.08
N THR A 57 -1.70 10.10 -15.91
CA THR A 57 -2.26 11.09 -16.85
C THR A 57 -1.21 11.68 -17.78
N GLY A 58 0.01 11.13 -17.79
CA GLY A 58 1.09 11.50 -18.71
C GLY A 58 2.01 12.62 -18.23
N SER A 59 1.91 13.04 -16.97
CA SER A 59 2.82 14.05 -16.43
C SER A 59 4.23 13.49 -16.27
N THR A 60 5.24 14.29 -16.63
CA THR A 60 6.65 13.92 -16.48
C THR A 60 7.12 14.08 -15.03
N TRP A 61 8.21 13.40 -14.64
CA TRP A 61 8.73 13.43 -13.27
C TRP A 61 9.11 14.85 -12.80
N ASP A 62 9.61 15.71 -13.70
CA ASP A 62 9.98 17.10 -13.43
C ASP A 62 8.74 17.97 -13.20
N GLN A 63 7.66 17.75 -13.95
CA GLN A 63 6.38 18.42 -13.72
C GLN A 63 5.82 18.06 -12.33
N ILE A 64 5.87 16.78 -11.96
CA ILE A 64 5.42 16.28 -10.67
C ILE A 64 6.26 16.89 -9.54
N LEU A 65 7.60 16.86 -9.64
CA LEU A 65 8.47 17.47 -8.63
C LEU A 65 8.27 18.98 -8.54
N ASN A 66 8.13 19.67 -9.68
CA ASN A 66 7.91 21.10 -9.70
C ASN A 66 6.60 21.48 -9.02
N PHE A 67 5.55 20.66 -9.15
CA PHE A 67 4.30 20.85 -8.42
C PHE A 67 4.49 20.74 -6.89
N TYR A 68 5.17 19.70 -6.40
CA TYR A 68 5.33 19.46 -4.96
C TYR A 68 6.41 20.30 -4.28
N TYR A 69 7.47 20.66 -5.00
CA TYR A 69 8.67 21.27 -4.43
C TYR A 69 9.11 22.58 -5.10
N GLY A 70 8.69 22.82 -6.34
CA GLY A 70 9.12 23.95 -7.17
C GLY A 70 8.13 25.12 -7.28
N GLY A 71 6.94 25.02 -6.68
CA GLY A 71 5.87 26.01 -6.80
C GLY A 71 6.15 27.38 -6.16
N ALA A 72 5.16 27.93 -5.43
CA ALA A 72 5.17 29.30 -4.90
C ALA A 72 6.33 29.67 -3.94
N THR A 73 7.20 28.72 -3.61
CA THR A 73 8.43 28.93 -2.84
C THR A 73 9.60 29.43 -3.67
N GLY A 74 9.51 29.42 -5.01
CA GLY A 74 10.59 29.89 -5.90
C GLY A 74 11.79 28.93 -5.99
N ASN A 75 11.63 27.71 -5.49
CA ASN A 75 12.63 26.66 -5.65
C ASN A 75 12.67 26.23 -7.11
N THR A 76 13.87 26.06 -7.64
CA THR A 76 14.07 25.47 -8.97
C THR A 76 14.67 24.08 -8.82
N ILE A 77 14.28 23.17 -9.70
CA ILE A 77 14.97 21.88 -9.80
C ILE A 77 16.40 22.18 -10.25
N GLY A 78 17.38 21.88 -9.40
CA GLY A 78 18.79 22.01 -9.76
C GLY A 78 19.14 21.08 -10.93
N SER A 79 20.22 21.39 -11.66
CA SER A 79 20.73 20.45 -12.67
C SER A 79 21.02 19.10 -12.00
N LEU A 80 20.33 18.07 -12.47
CA LEU A 80 20.65 16.70 -12.09
C LEU A 80 21.95 16.32 -12.79
N ALA A 81 22.87 15.71 -12.04
CA ALA A 81 24.12 15.19 -12.60
C ALA A 81 23.83 14.10 -13.66
N ASP A 82 22.73 13.36 -13.47
CA ASP A 82 22.21 12.39 -14.42
C ASP A 82 20.67 12.44 -14.42
N PRO A 83 20.04 13.17 -15.37
CA PRO A 83 18.59 13.26 -15.46
C PRO A 83 17.92 11.96 -15.93
N GLY A 84 18.71 10.97 -16.40
CA GLY A 84 18.23 9.63 -16.75
C GLY A 84 18.41 8.62 -15.62
N GLN A 85 18.98 9.02 -14.48
CA GLN A 85 19.20 8.12 -13.36
C GLN A 85 17.86 7.65 -12.79
N GLU A 86 17.61 6.35 -12.87
CA GLU A 86 16.48 5.73 -12.18
C GLU A 86 16.71 5.78 -10.66
N MET A 87 15.72 6.31 -9.95
CA MET A 87 15.69 6.22 -8.50
C MET A 87 15.17 4.82 -8.12
N THR A 88 16.02 4.04 -7.47
CA THR A 88 15.62 2.74 -6.92
C THR A 88 15.32 2.85 -5.44
N THR A 89 14.37 2.04 -4.97
CA THR A 89 14.05 1.91 -3.55
C THR A 89 14.57 0.58 -3.04
N HIS A 90 15.36 0.64 -1.95
CA HIS A 90 15.74 -0.57 -1.24
C HIS A 90 14.58 -1.02 -0.35
N LEU A 91 14.02 -2.19 -0.63
CA LEU A 91 12.95 -2.77 0.18
C LEU A 91 13.56 -3.54 1.34
N SER A 92 14.04 -2.82 2.37
CA SER A 92 14.75 -3.42 3.51
C SER A 92 13.94 -4.47 4.28
N ALA A 93 12.61 -4.43 4.19
CA ALA A 93 11.75 -5.47 4.76
C ALA A 93 11.88 -6.83 4.05
N MET A 94 12.46 -6.85 2.84
CA MET A 94 12.72 -8.06 2.06
C MET A 94 14.17 -8.54 2.16
N ASP A 95 14.99 -7.89 2.99
CA ASP A 95 16.35 -8.34 3.21
C ASP A 95 16.33 -9.76 3.78
N GLU A 96 17.22 -10.61 3.28
CA GLU A 96 17.34 -12.04 3.64
C GLU A 96 16.12 -12.90 3.28
N GLN A 97 15.11 -12.34 2.61
CA GLN A 97 13.93 -13.06 2.13
C GLN A 97 14.11 -13.55 0.69
N VAL A 98 13.38 -14.61 0.34
CA VAL A 98 13.29 -15.06 -1.06
C VAL A 98 12.54 -14.00 -1.86
N THR A 99 13.18 -13.47 -2.90
CA THR A 99 12.54 -12.51 -3.80
C THR A 99 11.79 -13.27 -4.88
N SER A 100 10.46 -13.29 -4.78
CA SER A 100 9.57 -13.88 -5.79
C SER A 100 8.67 -12.80 -6.38
N VAL A 101 8.46 -12.87 -7.68
CA VAL A 101 7.62 -11.95 -8.43
C VAL A 101 6.65 -12.72 -9.32
N VAL A 102 5.50 -12.11 -9.59
CA VAL A 102 4.41 -12.70 -10.37
C VAL A 102 3.89 -11.67 -11.37
N ALA A 103 3.65 -12.09 -12.60
CA ALA A 103 2.98 -11.26 -13.60
C ALA A 103 1.64 -11.89 -13.98
N ASP A 104 0.56 -11.11 -13.82
CA ASP A 104 -0.81 -11.60 -14.02
C ASP A 104 -1.08 -11.95 -15.49
N ALA A 105 -0.47 -11.22 -16.42
CA ALA A 105 -0.58 -11.44 -17.86
C ALA A 105 0.39 -12.49 -18.42
N SER A 106 1.12 -13.25 -17.58
CA SER A 106 2.16 -14.20 -18.02
C SER A 106 3.22 -13.56 -18.94
N ASN A 107 3.51 -12.29 -18.70
CA ASN A 107 4.37 -11.44 -19.52
C ASN A 107 5.66 -11.06 -18.77
N ALA A 108 6.03 -11.79 -17.71
CA ALA A 108 7.25 -11.52 -16.98
C ALA A 108 8.48 -11.86 -17.83
N VAL A 109 9.48 -10.99 -17.78
CA VAL A 109 10.74 -11.11 -18.50
C VAL A 109 11.86 -11.11 -17.48
N PHE A 110 12.71 -12.12 -17.55
CA PHE A 110 14.01 -12.10 -16.89
C PHE A 110 15.03 -11.50 -17.85
N VAL A 111 15.57 -10.32 -17.54
CA VAL A 111 16.40 -9.54 -18.47
C VAL A 111 17.70 -10.29 -18.82
N GLN A 112 18.25 -11.03 -17.87
CA GLN A 112 19.47 -11.82 -18.03
C GLN A 112 19.18 -13.29 -18.40
N ASP A 113 17.98 -13.62 -18.91
CA ASP A 113 17.66 -14.98 -19.35
C ASP A 113 18.61 -15.40 -20.49
N PRO A 114 19.28 -16.57 -20.39
CA PRO A 114 20.17 -17.06 -21.43
C PRO A 114 19.45 -17.35 -22.75
N ILE A 115 18.12 -17.49 -22.73
CA ILE A 115 17.30 -17.73 -23.92
C ILE A 115 16.41 -16.50 -24.16
N PRO A 116 16.77 -15.64 -25.13
CA PRO A 116 16.03 -14.42 -25.40
C PRO A 116 14.55 -14.68 -25.74
N GLY A 117 13.66 -13.82 -25.22
CA GLY A 117 12.24 -13.83 -25.56
C GLY A 117 11.39 -14.83 -24.78
N ARG A 118 11.95 -15.57 -23.82
CA ARG A 118 11.16 -16.36 -22.88
C ARG A 118 10.34 -15.46 -21.97
N LEU A 119 9.07 -15.81 -21.84
CA LEU A 119 8.14 -15.19 -20.91
C LEU A 119 7.82 -16.16 -19.78
N TRP A 120 7.59 -15.61 -18.61
CA TRP A 120 7.31 -16.34 -17.39
C TRP A 120 6.06 -15.76 -16.71
N THR A 121 5.43 -16.58 -15.86
CA THR A 121 4.33 -16.13 -15.01
C THR A 121 4.82 -15.80 -13.60
N SER A 122 5.80 -16.56 -13.11
CA SER A 122 6.45 -16.32 -11.83
C SER A 122 7.95 -16.50 -11.96
N LEU A 123 8.71 -15.64 -11.29
CA LEU A 123 10.16 -15.65 -11.24
C LEU A 123 10.63 -15.57 -9.79
N VAL A 124 11.77 -16.19 -9.51
CA VAL A 124 12.38 -16.20 -8.19
C VAL A 124 13.87 -15.96 -8.34
N ALA A 125 14.43 -15.11 -7.48
CA ALA A 125 15.87 -14.93 -7.33
C ALA A 125 16.29 -15.24 -5.89
N ILE A 126 17.34 -16.04 -5.73
CA ILE A 126 17.97 -16.35 -4.44
C ILE A 126 19.47 -16.11 -4.58
N GLU A 127 20.05 -15.34 -3.65
CA GLU A 127 21.49 -15.16 -3.57
C GLU A 127 22.15 -16.44 -3.02
N ILE A 128 23.01 -17.07 -3.83
CA ILE A 128 23.71 -18.32 -3.47
C ILE A 128 25.17 -18.09 -3.08
N SER A 129 25.71 -16.94 -3.45
CA SER A 129 27.03 -16.44 -3.11
C SER A 129 27.02 -14.93 -3.28
N GLN A 130 28.04 -14.24 -2.78
CA GLN A 130 28.10 -12.79 -2.81
C GLN A 130 27.86 -12.24 -4.23
N ARG A 131 26.73 -11.56 -4.42
CA ARG A 131 26.27 -11.01 -5.71
C ARG A 131 26.11 -12.05 -6.82
N VAL A 132 25.82 -13.30 -6.48
CA VAL A 132 25.47 -14.34 -7.45
C VAL A 132 24.06 -14.82 -7.13
N TYR A 133 23.15 -14.57 -8.06
CA TYR A 133 21.74 -14.90 -7.92
C TYR A 133 21.43 -16.10 -8.78
N ARG A 134 20.94 -17.16 -8.16
CA ARG A 134 20.29 -18.24 -8.86
C ARG A 134 18.85 -17.82 -9.16
N VAL A 135 18.40 -18.06 -10.39
CA VAL A 135 17.10 -17.62 -10.88
C VAL A 135 16.30 -18.81 -11.37
N TRP A 136 15.03 -18.86 -10.98
CA TRP A 136 14.07 -19.88 -11.40
C TRP A 136 12.82 -19.24 -11.98
N GLY A 137 12.10 -19.99 -12.81
CA GLY A 137 10.84 -19.56 -13.42
C GLY A 137 9.75 -20.63 -13.38
N SER A 138 8.51 -20.17 -13.45
CA SER A 138 7.33 -21.01 -13.60
C SER A 138 6.30 -20.36 -14.54
N MET A 139 5.55 -21.20 -15.25
CA MET A 139 4.39 -20.78 -16.04
C MET A 139 3.10 -20.73 -15.19
N GLU A 140 3.16 -21.18 -13.95
CA GLU A 140 2.05 -21.12 -13.00
C GLU A 140 2.12 -19.85 -12.16
N ARG A 141 0.96 -19.27 -11.85
CA ARG A 141 0.84 -18.13 -10.94
C ARG A 141 1.01 -18.60 -9.50
N LYS A 142 2.23 -18.48 -8.96
CA LYS A 142 2.56 -18.83 -7.56
C LYS A 142 3.73 -18.00 -7.05
N CYS A 143 3.77 -17.79 -5.74
CA CYS A 143 4.92 -17.20 -5.05
C CYS A 143 5.76 -18.33 -4.45
N ALA A 144 7.08 -18.21 -4.53
CA ALA A 144 7.95 -19.10 -3.76
C ALA A 144 7.84 -18.79 -2.28
N VAL A 145 7.73 -19.83 -1.45
CA VAL A 145 7.62 -19.69 0.02
C VAL A 145 8.80 -20.29 0.77
N THR A 146 9.59 -21.13 0.11
CA THR A 146 10.80 -21.72 0.69
C THR A 146 12.05 -21.28 -0.08
N ALA A 147 13.21 -21.55 0.53
CA ALA A 147 14.51 -21.38 -0.11
C ALA A 147 14.82 -22.46 -1.17
N ASP A 148 13.89 -23.40 -1.45
CA ASP A 148 14.04 -24.41 -2.50
C ASP A 148 12.88 -24.37 -3.51
N PRO A 149 12.91 -23.43 -4.48
CA PRO A 149 11.88 -23.31 -5.50
C PRO A 149 11.68 -24.57 -6.36
N ALA A 150 12.67 -25.46 -6.44
CA ALA A 150 12.56 -26.67 -7.26
C ALA A 150 11.47 -27.61 -6.73
N ASN A 151 11.35 -27.76 -5.40
CA ASN A 151 10.30 -28.57 -4.77
C ASN A 151 8.89 -27.96 -4.93
N GLU A 152 8.83 -26.67 -5.23
CA GLU A 152 7.59 -25.94 -5.49
C GLU A 152 7.22 -25.93 -6.99
N GLY A 153 7.97 -26.67 -7.82
CA GLY A 153 7.71 -26.79 -9.25
C GLY A 153 8.16 -25.56 -10.06
N PHE A 154 9.18 -24.84 -9.59
CA PHE A 154 9.92 -23.90 -10.42
C PHE A 154 11.04 -24.61 -11.18
N THR A 155 11.32 -24.14 -12.38
CA THR A 155 12.41 -24.63 -13.23
C THR A 155 13.61 -23.71 -13.10
N LEU A 156 14.80 -24.27 -12.87
CA LEU A 156 16.05 -23.51 -12.86
C LEU A 156 16.30 -22.88 -14.24
N ILE A 157 16.58 -21.57 -14.26
CA ILE A 157 16.89 -20.82 -15.49
C ILE A 157 18.40 -20.63 -15.62
N ALA A 158 19.01 -19.92 -14.67
CA ALA A 158 20.43 -19.54 -14.72
C ALA A 158 20.95 -19.07 -13.35
N ASP A 159 22.28 -19.04 -13.22
CA ASP A 159 22.99 -18.29 -12.18
C ASP A 159 23.56 -17.02 -12.82
N VAL A 160 23.23 -15.84 -12.28
CA VAL A 160 23.67 -14.55 -12.81
C VAL A 160 24.50 -13.76 -11.81
N PRO A 161 25.61 -13.15 -12.25
CA PRO A 161 26.41 -12.29 -11.40
C PRO A 161 25.76 -10.91 -11.28
N THR A 162 26.08 -10.20 -10.21
CA THR A 162 25.75 -8.79 -9.90
C THR A 162 24.28 -8.48 -9.64
N VAL A 163 23.36 -8.87 -10.53
CA VAL A 163 21.95 -8.51 -10.44
C VAL A 163 21.08 -9.50 -11.21
N ALA A 164 19.94 -9.84 -10.65
CA ALA A 164 18.82 -10.47 -11.36
C ALA A 164 17.71 -9.44 -11.54
N SER A 165 17.38 -9.08 -12.77
CA SER A 165 16.40 -8.05 -13.09
C SER A 165 15.15 -8.67 -13.69
N PHE A 166 14.01 -8.41 -13.05
CA PHE A 166 12.70 -8.86 -13.51
C PHE A 166 11.87 -7.66 -13.95
N THR A 167 11.22 -7.81 -15.10
CA THR A 167 10.33 -6.80 -15.67
C THR A 167 9.17 -7.49 -16.37
N THR A 168 8.34 -6.75 -17.08
CA THR A 168 7.34 -7.30 -17.98
C THR A 168 7.57 -6.82 -19.41
N THR A 169 6.81 -7.35 -20.37
CA THR A 169 6.85 -6.88 -21.76
C THR A 169 6.49 -5.42 -21.95
N VAL A 170 5.79 -4.82 -20.98
CA VAL A 170 5.44 -3.39 -20.98
C VAL A 170 6.44 -2.54 -20.18
N GLY A 171 7.33 -3.18 -19.41
CA GLY A 171 8.40 -2.51 -18.70
C GLY A 171 7.92 -1.41 -17.77
N ALA A 172 8.48 -0.21 -17.96
CA ALA A 172 8.16 1.00 -17.20
C ALA A 172 7.12 1.90 -17.89
N ASP A 173 6.32 1.36 -18.83
CA ASP A 173 5.28 2.14 -19.52
C ASP A 173 4.23 2.66 -18.51
N PRO A 174 4.09 3.99 -18.32
CA PRO A 174 3.13 4.56 -17.38
C PRO A 174 1.67 4.35 -17.81
N ALA A 175 1.43 3.97 -19.06
CA ALA A 175 0.10 3.64 -19.57
C ALA A 175 -0.26 2.15 -19.41
N ALA A 176 0.65 1.32 -18.90
CA ALA A 176 0.41 -0.09 -18.67
C ALA A 176 -0.77 -0.32 -17.69
N GLY A 177 -1.59 -1.33 -17.98
CA GLY A 177 -2.63 -1.76 -17.06
C GLY A 177 -2.05 -2.36 -15.79
N ALA A 178 -2.78 -2.28 -14.67
CA ALA A 178 -2.34 -2.86 -13.39
C ALA A 178 -2.11 -4.38 -13.45
N THR A 179 -2.66 -5.08 -14.44
CA THR A 179 -2.45 -6.51 -14.67
C THR A 179 -1.24 -6.81 -15.57
N ASP A 180 -0.68 -5.79 -16.22
CA ASP A 180 0.46 -5.93 -17.15
C ASP A 180 1.80 -5.68 -16.45
N VAL A 181 1.77 -5.15 -15.23
CA VAL A 181 2.95 -4.87 -14.40
C VAL A 181 3.34 -6.08 -13.55
N ILE A 182 4.55 -6.02 -13.01
CA ILE A 182 5.08 -7.08 -12.16
C ILE A 182 4.62 -6.89 -10.70
N GLY A 183 4.05 -7.93 -10.13
CA GLY A 183 3.72 -8.01 -8.71
C GLY A 183 4.86 -8.61 -7.92
N LEU A 184 5.13 -8.06 -6.75
CA LEU A 184 6.09 -8.59 -5.80
C LEU A 184 5.36 -9.44 -4.76
N CYS A 185 5.85 -10.66 -4.52
CA CYS A 185 5.28 -11.52 -3.49
C CYS A 185 5.67 -11.00 -2.11
N GLU A 186 4.68 -10.91 -1.22
CA GLU A 186 4.92 -10.58 0.17
C GLU A 186 5.62 -11.76 0.87
N PRO A 187 6.77 -11.54 1.55
CA PRO A 187 7.41 -12.55 2.36
C PRO A 187 6.47 -12.96 3.51
N ARG A 188 6.44 -14.26 3.85
CA ARG A 188 5.63 -14.79 4.95
C ARG A 188 6.46 -15.22 6.14
#